data_AF-A0A7S1DN19-F1
#
_entry.id   AF-A0A7S1DN19-F1
#
_cell.length_a   1.000
_cell.length_b   1.000
_cell.length_c   1.000
_cell.angle_alpha   90.00
_cell.angle_beta   90.00
_cell.angle_gamma   90.00
#
_symmetry.space_group_name_H-M   'P 1'
#
loop_
_entity.id
_entity.type
_entity.pdbx_description
1 polymer ?
#
loop_
_entity_poly.entity_id
_entity_poly.type
_entity_poly.pdbx_seq_one_letter_code
_entity_poly.pdbx_strand_id
1 'polypeptide(L)'
;AGQKEEGKTTYEDEMEEAGGEGESFHFVWWKGAEQQAEAQEENKESNKSNNSAPAPKSGEGVDRSRCTYEGCARPNESCRFYVITKDTKAGGRDWSSLLGMVICNSCYARFRDRGRLEPPIAAAKPLVHFEKRCTYEGCSRPGESSRFHRITEETTAGGRDWRGLLGRVLCERCYTRYRSAGTLEPAVAPPKRTILAEPGQRCTYDRCLRPCESSRFFRISKETHGGGQDWSRLDGMVLCNACFVRFRNRGTLEPQGGQP
;
A
#
# COMPACT_ATOMS: atom_id res chain seq x y z
N ALA A 1 48.94 -8.45 49.05
CA ALA A 1 48.43 -7.24 49.71
C ALA A 1 47.96 -6.28 48.62
N GLY A 2 46.74 -5.75 48.72
CA GLY A 2 46.07 -4.95 47.68
C GLY A 2 44.67 -5.52 47.40
N GLN A 3 43.74 -5.34 48.34
CA GLN A 3 42.74 -4.25 48.42
C GLN A 3 41.66 -4.33 47.32
N LYS A 4 40.52 -4.87 47.75
CA LYS A 4 39.18 -4.75 47.17
C LYS A 4 38.68 -3.33 47.37
N GLU A 5 38.12 -2.73 46.33
CA GLU A 5 37.20 -1.59 46.46
C GLU A 5 35.79 -2.02 46.06
N GLU A 6 34.88 -1.93 47.02
CA GLU A 6 33.44 -2.14 46.86
C GLU A 6 32.80 -0.78 46.60
N GLY A 7 32.32 -0.56 45.38
CA GLY A 7 31.54 0.61 45.01
C GLY A 7 30.08 0.43 45.40
N LYS A 8 29.69 1.04 46.53
CA LYS A 8 28.32 1.18 47.02
C LYS A 8 27.74 2.49 46.50
N THR A 9 26.76 2.43 45.58
CA THR A 9 25.94 3.60 45.21
C THR A 9 24.52 3.37 45.69
N THR A 10 24.18 4.05 46.78
CA THR A 10 22.82 4.31 47.25
C THR A 10 22.21 5.42 46.40
N TYR A 11 21.08 5.14 45.76
CA TYR A 11 20.15 6.14 45.24
C TYR A 11 18.74 5.66 45.59
N GLU A 12 18.34 5.96 46.81
CA GLU A 12 16.94 6.16 47.18
C GLU A 12 16.81 7.68 47.26
N ASP A 13 15.99 8.29 46.40
CA ASP A 13 15.08 9.36 46.82
C ASP A 13 14.21 9.83 45.65
N GLU A 14 12.96 10.14 46.00
CA GLU A 14 12.07 11.08 45.33
C GLU A 14 11.53 10.73 43.93
N MET A 15 10.40 10.01 43.91
CA MET A 15 9.34 10.35 42.95
C MET A 15 8.03 10.60 43.71
N GLU A 16 7.75 11.90 43.81
CA GLU A 16 6.54 12.50 44.34
C GLU A 16 5.27 11.98 43.67
N GLU A 17 4.23 11.87 44.50
CA GLU A 17 2.84 11.72 44.12
C GLU A 17 2.38 12.90 43.25
N ALA A 18 1.91 12.61 42.05
CA ALA A 18 1.00 13.49 41.33
C ALA A 18 -0.35 12.77 41.21
N GLY A 19 -1.24 13.05 42.17
CA GLY A 19 -2.67 12.85 42.01
C GLY A 19 -3.19 13.74 40.88
N GLY A 20 -3.57 13.11 39.78
CA GLY A 20 -4.29 13.74 38.66
C GLY A 20 -5.73 13.26 38.69
N GLU A 21 -6.61 14.17 39.09
CA GLU A 21 -8.05 13.99 39.19
C GLU A 21 -8.68 13.56 37.86
N GLY A 22 -9.72 12.75 37.96
CA GLY A 22 -10.44 12.20 36.83
C GLY A 22 -11.18 13.28 36.05
N GLU A 23 -10.71 13.54 34.83
CA GLU A 23 -11.53 14.21 33.82
C GLU A 23 -12.26 13.18 32.95
N SER A 24 -13.56 13.12 33.21
CA SER A 24 -14.62 12.62 32.35
C SER A 24 -14.41 13.04 30.89
N PHE A 25 -13.89 12.12 30.07
CA PHE A 25 -13.96 12.25 28.61
C PHE A 25 -15.39 11.97 28.15
N HIS A 26 -16.25 12.98 28.32
CA HIS A 26 -17.55 13.01 27.71
C HIS A 26 -17.36 13.19 26.20
N PHE A 27 -17.74 12.14 25.48
CA PHE A 27 -17.99 12.10 24.05
C PHE A 27 -18.85 13.31 23.63
N VAL A 28 -18.26 14.27 22.91
CA VAL A 28 -19.01 15.21 22.06
C VAL A 28 -18.35 15.20 20.69
N TRP A 29 -18.59 14.11 19.95
CA TRP A 29 -18.67 14.21 18.51
C TRP A 29 -20.05 14.80 18.16
N TRP A 30 -20.09 15.59 17.07
CA TRP A 30 -21.29 15.98 16.33
C TRP A 30 -21.93 17.36 16.61
N LYS A 31 -21.22 18.45 16.27
CA LYS A 31 -21.82 19.64 15.63
C LYS A 31 -20.77 20.33 14.75
N GLY A 32 -20.78 20.03 13.46
CA GLY A 32 -19.85 20.65 12.50
C GLY A 32 -20.07 20.22 11.06
N ALA A 33 -21.31 19.91 10.67
CA ALA A 33 -21.64 19.46 9.32
C ALA A 33 -22.89 20.18 8.79
N GLU A 34 -22.95 21.51 8.94
CA GLU A 34 -24.12 22.27 8.46
C GLU A 34 -23.82 23.73 8.06
N GLN A 35 -22.58 24.06 7.69
CA GLN A 35 -22.22 25.40 7.15
C GLN A 35 -21.24 25.36 5.96
N GLN A 36 -21.29 24.31 5.13
CA GLN A 36 -20.59 24.27 3.84
C GLN A 36 -21.49 23.78 2.68
N ALA A 37 -22.80 24.04 2.77
CA ALA A 37 -23.76 23.70 1.72
C ALA A 37 -24.14 24.89 0.81
N GLU A 38 -23.68 26.12 1.07
CA GLU A 38 -24.03 27.33 0.29
C GLU A 38 -22.88 27.91 -0.56
N ALA A 39 -21.83 27.12 -0.84
CA ALA A 39 -20.72 27.55 -1.71
C ALA A 39 -20.35 26.52 -2.80
N GLN A 40 -21.27 25.60 -3.15
CA GLN A 40 -21.06 24.61 -4.22
C GLN A 40 -22.23 24.46 -5.19
N GLU A 41 -23.10 25.47 -5.30
CA GLU A 41 -24.22 25.48 -6.25
C GLU A 41 -24.01 26.44 -7.44
N GLU A 42 -22.76 26.80 -7.76
CA GLU A 42 -22.40 27.48 -9.02
C GLU A 42 -21.39 26.72 -9.89
N ASN A 43 -21.06 25.47 -9.55
CA ASN A 43 -20.07 24.69 -10.32
C ASN A 43 -20.56 23.28 -10.69
N LYS A 44 -21.85 23.15 -10.98
CA LYS A 44 -22.50 21.88 -11.35
C LYS A 44 -23.10 21.87 -12.76
N GLU A 45 -22.63 22.75 -13.64
CA GLU A 45 -23.06 22.82 -15.04
C GLU A 45 -21.90 22.86 -16.05
N SER A 46 -20.79 22.17 -15.74
CA SER A 46 -19.64 22.10 -16.66
C SER A 46 -18.86 20.79 -16.53
N ASN A 47 -19.54 19.65 -16.62
CA ASN A 47 -18.84 18.38 -16.85
C ASN A 47 -19.62 17.41 -17.75
N LYS A 48 -20.08 17.96 -18.89
CA LYS A 48 -20.55 17.18 -20.04
C LYS A 48 -19.99 17.77 -21.32
N SER A 49 -18.69 17.60 -21.54
CA SER A 49 -18.13 17.68 -22.88
C SER A 49 -17.08 16.58 -23.05
N ASN A 50 -17.47 15.57 -23.82
CA ASN A 50 -16.55 14.68 -24.50
C ASN A 50 -15.72 15.54 -25.48
N ASN A 51 -14.69 16.21 -24.98
CA ASN A 51 -13.73 16.93 -25.81
C ASN A 51 -12.73 15.94 -26.38
N SER A 52 -13.21 15.15 -27.34
CA SER A 52 -12.36 14.62 -28.39
C SER A 52 -11.83 15.82 -29.17
N ALA A 53 -10.68 16.35 -28.76
CA ALA A 53 -10.00 17.41 -29.49
C ALA A 53 -9.90 16.99 -30.97
N PRO A 54 -10.29 17.86 -31.92
CA PRO A 54 -10.27 17.53 -33.33
C PRO A 54 -8.84 17.13 -33.71
N ALA A 55 -8.70 15.93 -34.30
CA ALA A 55 -7.43 15.46 -34.78
C ALA A 55 -6.88 16.47 -35.80
N PRO A 56 -5.65 16.99 -35.62
CA PRO A 56 -5.08 17.93 -36.57
C PRO A 56 -4.99 17.27 -37.95
N LYS A 57 -5.56 17.95 -38.94
CA LYS A 57 -5.59 17.49 -40.34
C LYS A 57 -4.15 17.29 -40.83
N SER A 58 -3.88 16.12 -41.38
CA SER A 58 -2.59 15.72 -41.91
C SER A 58 -2.24 16.51 -43.18
N GLY A 59 -1.59 17.68 -43.04
CA GLY A 59 -1.01 18.39 -44.19
C GLY A 59 0.18 17.62 -44.79
N GLU A 60 0.28 17.59 -46.12
CA GLU A 60 1.29 16.86 -46.90
C GLU A 60 2.74 17.28 -46.58
N GLY A 61 3.66 16.32 -46.65
CA GLY A 61 5.02 16.56 -47.13
C GLY A 61 6.20 16.58 -46.14
N VAL A 62 5.98 16.43 -44.83
CA VAL A 62 7.10 16.17 -43.89
C VAL A 62 7.05 14.71 -43.48
N ASP A 63 8.20 14.04 -43.48
CA ASP A 63 8.38 12.65 -43.07
C ASP A 63 8.00 12.49 -41.58
N ARG A 64 6.69 12.46 -41.31
CA ARG A 64 6.06 12.43 -39.98
C ARG A 64 6.17 11.06 -39.32
N SER A 65 7.02 10.20 -39.85
CA SER A 65 7.17 8.80 -39.49
C SER A 65 8.07 8.60 -38.26
N ARG A 66 8.66 9.68 -37.72
CA ARG A 66 9.63 9.61 -36.63
C ARG A 66 9.44 10.70 -35.58
N CYS A 67 9.59 10.31 -34.32
CA CYS A 67 9.66 11.22 -33.18
C CYS A 67 11.00 11.98 -33.21
N THR A 68 10.94 13.31 -33.20
CA THR A 68 12.12 14.20 -33.20
C THR A 68 12.63 14.52 -31.81
N TYR A 69 11.96 14.07 -30.74
CA TYR A 69 12.45 14.25 -29.38
C TYR A 69 13.65 13.33 -29.11
N GLU A 70 14.81 13.91 -28.77
CA GLU A 70 16.07 13.18 -28.57
C GLU A 70 16.00 12.10 -27.48
N GLY A 71 15.17 12.32 -26.44
CA GLY A 71 14.99 11.35 -25.34
C GLY A 71 13.94 10.25 -25.61
N CYS A 72 13.46 10.09 -26.85
CA CYS A 72 12.45 9.08 -27.17
C CYS A 72 13.06 7.68 -27.27
N ALA A 73 12.58 6.73 -26.46
CA ALA A 73 13.10 5.36 -26.45
C ALA A 73 12.81 4.57 -27.75
N ARG A 74 11.72 4.90 -28.45
CA ARG A 74 11.24 4.18 -29.65
C ARG A 74 10.73 5.17 -30.70
N PRO A 75 11.63 5.91 -31.36
CA PRO A 75 11.23 7.06 -32.17
C PRO A 75 10.45 6.68 -33.44
N ASN A 76 10.59 5.45 -33.95
CA ASN A 76 9.97 5.00 -35.22
C ASN A 76 8.77 4.05 -35.02
N GLU A 77 8.45 3.67 -33.79
CA GLU A 77 7.55 2.52 -33.53
C GLU A 77 6.11 2.91 -33.20
N SER A 78 5.79 4.21 -33.28
CA SER A 78 4.45 4.69 -33.00
C SER A 78 3.60 4.67 -34.25
N CYS A 79 2.36 4.20 -34.15
CA CYS A 79 1.39 4.30 -35.23
C CYS A 79 0.80 5.71 -35.39
N ARG A 80 1.10 6.62 -34.47
CA ARG A 80 0.60 7.99 -34.46
C ARG A 80 1.65 8.99 -34.01
N PHE A 81 1.74 10.09 -34.73
CA PHE A 81 2.64 11.21 -34.44
C PHE A 81 1.86 12.51 -34.40
N TYR A 82 2.36 13.45 -33.60
CA TYR A 82 1.75 14.76 -33.36
C TYR A 82 2.78 15.83 -33.67
N VAL A 83 2.40 16.78 -34.54
CA VAL A 83 3.18 18.00 -34.76
C VAL A 83 2.73 19.02 -33.74
N ILE A 84 3.67 19.51 -32.92
CA ILE A 84 3.35 20.51 -31.91
C ILE A 84 3.37 21.89 -32.57
N THR A 85 2.21 22.52 -32.61
CA THR A 85 2.01 23.86 -33.17
C THR A 85 1.65 24.86 -32.06
N LYS A 86 1.63 26.16 -32.38
CA LYS A 86 1.23 27.23 -31.45
C LYS A 86 -0.21 27.05 -30.91
N ASP A 87 -1.04 26.32 -31.64
CA ASP A 87 -2.44 26.04 -31.27
C ASP A 87 -2.60 24.79 -30.41
N THR A 88 -1.51 24.08 -30.11
CA THR A 88 -1.57 22.86 -29.30
C THR A 88 -1.84 23.21 -27.84
N LYS A 89 -3.11 23.08 -27.44
CA LYS A 89 -3.59 23.33 -26.07
C LYS A 89 -4.14 22.04 -25.47
N ALA A 90 -3.26 21.09 -25.16
CA ALA A 90 -3.65 19.83 -24.54
C ALA A 90 -3.17 19.73 -23.09
N GLY A 91 -4.06 19.26 -22.19
CA GLY A 91 -3.72 18.97 -20.80
C GLY A 91 -3.43 20.19 -19.92
N GLY A 92 -3.76 21.41 -20.35
CA GLY A 92 -3.48 22.63 -19.59
C GLY A 92 -1.97 22.88 -19.37
N ARG A 93 -1.12 22.39 -20.27
CA ARG A 93 0.33 22.54 -20.21
C ARG A 93 0.83 23.55 -21.23
N ASP A 94 1.99 24.14 -20.95
CA ASP A 94 2.72 24.97 -21.91
C ASP A 94 3.54 24.07 -22.84
N TRP A 95 3.24 24.15 -24.14
CA TRP A 95 3.89 23.38 -25.19
C TRP A 95 4.98 24.18 -25.92
N SER A 96 5.27 25.40 -25.48
CA SER A 96 6.17 26.34 -26.17
C SER A 96 7.57 25.78 -26.41
N SER A 97 8.11 24.98 -25.47
CA SER A 97 9.42 24.33 -25.61
C SER A 97 9.49 23.22 -26.65
N LEU A 98 8.34 22.74 -27.12
CA LEU A 98 8.22 21.65 -28.11
C LEU A 98 7.70 22.13 -29.46
N LEU A 99 7.52 23.45 -29.67
CA LEU A 99 6.99 23.98 -30.92
C LEU A 99 7.83 23.55 -32.13
N GLY A 100 7.14 23.05 -33.16
CA GLY A 100 7.74 22.53 -34.38
C GLY A 100 8.22 21.07 -34.28
N MET A 101 8.26 20.46 -33.09
CA MET A 101 8.65 19.07 -32.94
C MET A 101 7.55 18.11 -33.38
N VAL A 102 7.96 16.96 -33.91
CA VAL A 102 7.06 15.82 -34.17
C VAL A 102 7.28 14.80 -33.06
N ILE A 103 6.28 14.55 -32.23
CA ILE A 103 6.40 13.60 -31.11
C ILE A 103 5.46 12.41 -31.27
N CYS A 104 5.91 11.23 -30.85
CA CYS A 104 5.07 10.03 -30.88
C CYS A 104 3.95 10.08 -29.84
N ASN A 105 2.93 9.23 -29.99
CA ASN A 105 1.78 9.17 -29.08
C ASN A 105 2.17 9.00 -27.61
N SER A 106 3.18 8.18 -27.32
CA SER A 106 3.66 7.97 -25.94
C SER A 106 4.30 9.22 -25.34
N CYS A 107 5.11 9.95 -26.12
CA CYS A 107 5.70 11.22 -25.70
C CYS A 107 4.62 12.30 -25.53
N TYR A 108 3.68 12.40 -26.47
CA TYR A 108 2.55 13.33 -26.40
C TYR A 108 1.72 13.12 -25.14
N ALA A 109 1.29 11.88 -24.85
CA ALA A 109 0.54 11.57 -23.65
C ALA A 109 1.34 11.91 -22.37
N ARG A 110 2.64 11.55 -22.34
CA ARG A 110 3.50 11.86 -21.18
C ARG A 110 3.58 13.36 -20.90
N PHE A 111 3.83 14.18 -21.93
CA PHE A 111 3.92 15.63 -21.74
C PHE A 111 2.58 16.24 -21.39
N ARG A 112 1.49 15.83 -22.06
CA ARG A 112 0.12 16.25 -21.73
C ARG A 112 -0.20 16.00 -20.25
N ASP A 113 0.13 14.82 -19.74
CA ASP A 113 -0.25 14.43 -18.39
C ASP A 113 0.70 15.03 -17.33
N ARG A 114 2.02 15.07 -17.61
CA ARG A 114 3.07 15.40 -16.62
C ARG A 114 3.76 16.76 -16.81
N GLY A 115 3.58 17.42 -17.95
CA GLY A 115 4.28 18.66 -18.30
C GLY A 115 5.78 18.51 -18.59
N ARG A 116 6.31 17.29 -18.67
CA ARG A 116 7.72 17.02 -18.98
C ARG A 116 7.88 15.69 -19.73
N LEU A 117 8.79 15.65 -20.69
CA LEU A 117 9.11 14.45 -21.48
C LEU A 117 10.19 13.58 -20.84
N GLU A 118 11.08 14.23 -20.09
CA GLU A 118 12.16 13.56 -19.38
C GLU A 118 11.59 12.46 -18.47
N PRO A 119 12.13 11.24 -18.54
CA PRO A 119 11.87 10.28 -17.47
C PRO A 119 12.30 10.94 -16.16
N PRO A 120 11.53 10.80 -15.06
CA PRO A 120 11.99 11.28 -13.78
C PRO A 120 13.40 10.71 -13.56
N ILE A 121 14.36 11.57 -13.20
CA ILE A 121 15.79 11.22 -13.03
C ILE A 121 15.96 10.01 -12.07
N ALA A 122 14.95 9.75 -11.22
CA ALA A 122 14.84 8.58 -10.36
C ALA A 122 14.41 7.26 -11.05
N ALA A 123 14.16 7.24 -12.35
CA ALA A 123 14.03 6.01 -13.13
C ALA A 123 15.45 5.47 -13.34
N ALA A 124 16.00 4.91 -12.26
CA ALA A 124 17.27 4.24 -12.21
C ALA A 124 17.49 3.46 -13.51
N LYS A 125 18.66 3.69 -14.12
CA LYS A 125 19.22 2.93 -15.24
C LYS A 125 18.68 1.50 -15.15
N PRO A 126 17.93 1.00 -16.15
CA PRO A 126 17.31 -0.32 -16.05
C PRO A 126 18.41 -1.31 -15.68
N LEU A 127 18.28 -1.90 -14.49
CA LEU A 127 19.25 -2.82 -13.92
C LEU A 127 19.55 -3.87 -15.00
N VAL A 128 20.82 -3.95 -15.41
CA VAL A 128 21.28 -4.97 -16.37
C VAL A 128 20.89 -6.35 -15.84
N HIS A 129 20.67 -7.33 -16.70
CA HIS A 129 20.07 -8.63 -16.33
C HIS A 129 20.75 -9.32 -15.13
N PHE A 130 22.05 -9.05 -14.91
CA PHE A 130 22.84 -9.53 -13.77
C PHE A 130 22.53 -8.85 -12.43
N GLU A 131 21.95 -7.66 -12.42
CA GLU A 131 21.51 -6.93 -11.22
C GLU A 131 20.06 -7.27 -10.81
N LYS A 132 19.35 -8.13 -11.56
CA LYS A 132 17.99 -8.61 -11.21
C LYS A 132 18.01 -9.75 -10.17
N ARG A 133 18.86 -9.64 -9.16
CA ARG A 133 18.91 -10.61 -8.06
C ARG A 133 18.96 -9.86 -6.73
N CYS A 134 18.13 -10.29 -5.79
CA CYS A 134 18.17 -9.80 -4.42
C CYS A 134 19.53 -10.16 -3.78
N THR A 135 20.25 -9.18 -3.26
CA THR A 135 21.56 -9.33 -2.62
C THR A 135 21.46 -9.52 -1.10
N TYR A 136 20.24 -9.62 -0.55
CA TYR A 136 20.05 -10.01 0.84
C TYR A 136 20.18 -11.52 0.99
N GLU A 137 21.11 -11.96 1.82
CA GLU A 137 21.46 -13.38 2.02
C GLU A 137 20.28 -14.20 2.57
N GLY A 138 19.42 -13.61 3.40
CA GLY A 138 18.20 -14.25 3.93
C GLY A 138 17.01 -14.29 2.95
N CYS A 139 17.19 -13.88 1.69
CA CYS A 139 16.10 -13.91 0.71
C CYS A 139 15.86 -15.33 0.19
N SER A 140 14.66 -15.88 0.43
CA SER A 140 14.32 -17.23 -0.02
C SER A 140 14.16 -17.40 -1.53
N ARG A 141 13.93 -16.30 -2.27
CA ARG A 141 13.69 -16.33 -3.73
C ARG A 141 14.35 -15.12 -4.40
N PRO A 142 15.69 -15.08 -4.48
CA PRO A 142 16.40 -13.86 -4.85
C PRO A 142 16.24 -13.49 -6.33
N GLY A 143 15.93 -14.43 -7.23
CA GLY A 143 15.79 -14.16 -8.67
C GLY A 143 14.35 -14.10 -9.20
N GLU A 144 13.34 -14.32 -8.35
CA GLU A 144 11.96 -14.53 -8.81
C GLU A 144 11.07 -13.28 -8.77
N SER A 145 11.64 -12.13 -8.44
CA SER A 145 10.85 -10.89 -8.36
C SER A 145 10.70 -10.25 -9.73
N SER A 146 9.51 -9.71 -10.02
CA SER A 146 9.29 -8.87 -11.21
C SER A 146 9.88 -7.46 -11.04
N ARG A 147 10.24 -7.06 -9.81
CA ARG A 147 10.76 -5.74 -9.47
C ARG A 147 11.92 -5.83 -8.47
N PHE A 148 12.93 -5.02 -8.72
CA PHE A 148 14.12 -4.91 -7.90
C PHE A 148 14.40 -3.44 -7.61
N HIS A 149 14.82 -3.16 -6.39
CA HIS A 149 15.09 -1.82 -5.88
C HIS A 149 16.56 -1.75 -5.47
N ARG A 150 17.33 -0.88 -6.13
CA ARG A 150 18.69 -0.56 -5.72
C ARG A 150 18.63 0.50 -4.64
N ILE A 151 19.22 0.23 -3.50
CA ILE A 151 19.22 1.16 -2.38
C ILE A 151 20.35 2.17 -2.59
N THR A 152 19.99 3.44 -2.71
CA THR A 152 20.89 4.58 -2.88
C THR A 152 20.78 5.52 -1.69
N GLU A 153 21.69 6.50 -1.60
CA GLU A 153 21.66 7.54 -0.55
C GLU A 153 20.36 8.36 -0.57
N GLU A 154 19.67 8.41 -1.72
CA GLU A 154 18.39 9.13 -1.87
C GLU A 154 17.18 8.29 -1.42
N THR A 155 17.39 7.02 -1.05
CA THR A 155 16.28 6.13 -0.66
C THR A 155 15.76 6.50 0.73
N THR A 156 14.63 7.21 0.77
CA THR A 156 14.00 7.73 2.01
C THR A 156 12.65 7.07 2.32
N ALA A 157 12.37 5.91 1.72
CA ALA A 157 11.06 5.29 1.81
C ALA A 157 10.71 4.79 3.22
N GLY A 158 9.50 5.10 3.68
CA GLY A 158 8.94 4.58 4.93
C GLY A 158 9.53 5.16 6.22
N GLY A 159 10.29 6.26 6.16
CA GLY A 159 10.87 6.88 7.35
C GLY A 159 11.85 5.97 8.10
N ARG A 160 12.51 5.06 7.36
CA ARG A 160 13.49 4.11 7.91
C ARG A 160 14.90 4.53 7.53
N ASP A 161 15.87 4.10 8.34
CA ASP A 161 17.29 4.25 8.01
C ASP A 161 17.72 3.15 7.03
N TRP A 162 18.15 3.54 5.84
CA TRP A 162 18.61 2.62 4.78
C TRP A 162 20.14 2.51 4.69
N ARG A 163 20.89 3.21 5.55
CA ARG A 163 22.37 3.31 5.46
C ARG A 163 23.07 1.96 5.43
N GLY A 164 22.62 0.99 6.25
CA GLY A 164 23.19 -0.36 6.29
C GLY A 164 22.93 -1.21 5.03
N LEU A 165 22.06 -0.73 4.13
CA LEU A 165 21.67 -1.42 2.90
C LEU A 165 22.12 -0.68 1.64
N LEU A 166 22.89 0.41 1.75
CA LEU A 166 23.39 1.16 0.59
C LEU A 166 24.15 0.26 -0.39
N GLY A 167 23.85 0.40 -1.68
CA GLY A 167 24.43 -0.39 -2.76
C GLY A 167 23.83 -1.79 -2.91
N ARG A 168 22.99 -2.26 -1.97
CA ARG A 168 22.30 -3.55 -2.10
C ARG A 168 21.12 -3.43 -3.07
N VAL A 169 20.75 -4.56 -3.67
CA VAL A 169 19.55 -4.70 -4.49
C VAL A 169 18.57 -5.59 -3.75
N LEU A 170 17.37 -5.09 -3.50
CA LEU A 170 16.30 -5.85 -2.83
C LEU A 170 15.20 -6.20 -3.82
N CYS A 171 14.67 -7.43 -3.72
CA CYS A 171 13.40 -7.75 -4.38
C CYS A 171 12.25 -6.98 -3.73
N GLU A 172 11.12 -6.86 -4.44
CA GLU A 172 9.91 -6.18 -3.96
C GLU A 172 9.48 -6.61 -2.54
N ARG A 173 9.57 -7.91 -2.25
CA ARG A 173 9.17 -8.47 -0.95
C ARG A 173 10.09 -8.02 0.19
N CYS A 174 11.41 -8.08 -0.03
CA CYS A 174 12.41 -7.64 0.94
C CYS A 174 12.35 -6.12 1.15
N TYR A 175 12.24 -5.36 0.06
CA TYR A 175 12.08 -3.90 0.10
C TYR A 175 10.85 -3.48 0.92
N THR A 176 9.68 -4.07 0.62
CA THR A 176 8.44 -3.76 1.36
C THR A 176 8.51 -4.16 2.83
N ARG A 177 9.15 -5.29 3.14
CA ARG A 177 9.38 -5.70 4.54
C ARG A 177 10.24 -4.68 5.28
N TYR A 178 11.38 -4.29 4.73
CA TYR A 178 12.25 -3.32 5.39
C TYR A 178 11.56 -1.96 5.52
N ARG A 179 10.89 -1.50 4.47
CA ARG A 179 10.11 -0.26 4.48
C ARG A 179 9.07 -0.22 5.61
N SER A 180 8.38 -1.34 5.86
CA SER A 180 7.33 -1.42 6.89
C SER A 180 7.88 -1.69 8.29
N ALA A 181 8.71 -2.72 8.44
CA ALA A 181 9.18 -3.23 9.73
C ALA A 181 10.54 -2.66 10.18
N GLY A 182 11.30 -2.02 9.29
CA GLY A 182 12.67 -1.55 9.58
C GLY A 182 13.71 -2.68 9.68
N THR A 183 13.34 -3.93 9.38
CA THR A 183 14.24 -5.09 9.43
C THR A 183 13.96 -6.04 8.27
N LEU A 184 15.02 -6.67 7.74
CA LEU A 184 14.92 -7.72 6.71
C LEU A 184 14.75 -9.11 7.31
N GLU A 185 15.14 -9.26 8.57
CA GLU A 185 15.00 -10.51 9.29
C GLU A 185 13.55 -11.00 9.17
N PRO A 186 13.34 -12.28 8.87
CA PRO A 186 12.02 -12.86 9.03
C PRO A 186 11.57 -12.51 10.43
N ALA A 187 10.44 -11.81 10.55
CA ALA A 187 9.73 -11.82 11.82
C ALA A 187 9.63 -13.29 12.20
N VAL A 188 10.35 -13.67 13.26
CA VAL A 188 10.26 -15.01 13.83
C VAL A 188 8.78 -15.20 13.98
N ALA A 189 8.19 -16.06 13.12
CA ALA A 189 6.75 -16.17 13.08
C ALA A 189 6.38 -16.44 14.54
N PRO A 190 5.55 -15.59 15.17
CA PRO A 190 5.13 -15.86 16.55
C PRO A 190 4.69 -17.31 16.51
N PRO A 191 5.27 -18.17 17.40
CA PRO A 191 5.26 -19.61 17.26
C PRO A 191 3.86 -19.92 16.80
N LYS A 192 3.74 -20.44 15.56
CA LYS A 192 2.43 -20.68 14.95
C LYS A 192 1.65 -21.29 16.08
N ARG A 193 0.60 -20.63 16.54
CA ARG A 193 -0.45 -21.31 17.28
C ARG A 193 -1.08 -22.22 16.22
N THR A 194 -0.33 -23.21 15.73
CA THR A 194 -0.72 -24.60 15.75
C THR A 194 -1.26 -24.78 17.16
N ILE A 195 -2.51 -24.35 17.33
CA ILE A 195 -3.49 -25.14 18.02
C ILE A 195 -3.33 -26.46 17.29
N LEU A 196 -2.46 -27.33 17.82
CA LEU A 196 -2.49 -28.74 17.54
C LEU A 196 -3.97 -29.03 17.67
N ALA A 197 -4.62 -29.24 16.53
CA ALA A 197 -5.98 -29.70 16.51
C ALA A 197 -5.89 -31.04 17.22
N GLU A 198 -6.16 -31.02 18.53
CA GLU A 198 -6.38 -32.20 19.32
C GLU A 198 -7.31 -33.07 18.46
N PRO A 199 -6.91 -34.32 18.15
CA PRO A 199 -7.69 -35.18 17.27
C PRO A 199 -9.14 -35.23 17.81
N GLY A 200 -10.07 -34.61 17.08
CA GLY A 200 -11.47 -34.47 17.50
C GLY A 200 -12.03 -33.05 17.59
N GLN A 201 -11.28 -31.99 17.28
CA GLN A 201 -11.88 -30.66 17.18
C GLN A 201 -12.83 -30.56 15.98
N ARG A 202 -14.13 -30.54 16.28
CA ARG A 202 -15.23 -30.26 15.36
C ARG A 202 -15.96 -29.00 15.79
N CYS A 203 -16.65 -28.35 14.86
CA CYS A 203 -17.56 -27.26 15.19
C CYS A 203 -18.62 -27.77 16.18
N THR A 204 -18.77 -27.12 17.33
CA THR A 204 -19.76 -27.45 18.35
C THR A 204 -21.10 -26.75 18.11
N TYR A 205 -21.20 -25.89 17.10
CA TYR A 205 -22.47 -25.35 16.67
C TYR A 205 -23.30 -26.45 16.00
N ASP A 206 -24.46 -26.75 16.58
CA ASP A 206 -25.37 -27.82 16.23
C ASP A 206 -25.92 -27.70 14.80
N ARG A 207 -26.16 -26.49 14.31
CA ARG A 207 -26.60 -26.24 12.93
C ARG A 207 -25.46 -26.05 11.92
N CYS A 208 -24.23 -26.43 12.28
CA CYS A 208 -23.12 -26.40 11.35
C CYS A 208 -23.24 -27.55 10.34
N LEU A 209 -23.42 -27.23 9.05
CA LEU A 209 -23.52 -28.23 7.98
C LEU A 209 -22.25 -29.06 7.79
N ARG A 210 -21.10 -28.52 8.20
CA ARG A 210 -19.77 -29.10 7.95
C ARG A 210 -18.88 -28.94 9.18
N PRO A 211 -19.15 -29.67 10.26
CA PRO A 211 -18.47 -29.46 11.53
C PRO A 211 -17.00 -29.90 11.50
N CYS A 212 -16.60 -30.79 10.57
CA CYS A 212 -15.24 -31.34 10.51
C CYS A 212 -14.39 -30.85 9.32
N GLU A 213 -14.98 -30.18 8.32
CA GLU A 213 -14.26 -29.85 7.07
C GLU A 213 -13.38 -28.58 7.16
N SER A 214 -13.31 -27.93 8.31
CA SER A 214 -12.56 -26.68 8.43
C SER A 214 -11.10 -26.95 8.76
N SER A 215 -10.21 -26.29 8.03
CA SER A 215 -8.77 -26.28 8.34
C SER A 215 -8.42 -25.42 9.56
N ARG A 216 -9.41 -24.70 10.13
CA ARG A 216 -9.23 -23.81 11.28
C ARG A 216 -10.45 -23.84 12.19
N PHE A 217 -10.19 -24.00 13.47
CA PHE A 217 -11.18 -23.95 14.53
C PHE A 217 -10.81 -22.85 15.53
N PHE A 218 -11.84 -22.21 16.06
CA PHE A 218 -11.73 -21.11 17.01
C PHE A 218 -12.47 -21.51 18.28
N ARG A 219 -11.73 -21.69 19.37
CA ARG A 219 -12.34 -21.83 20.70
C ARG A 219 -12.72 -20.43 21.18
N ILE A 220 -14.00 -20.25 21.45
CA ILE A 220 -14.54 -19.01 21.99
C ILE A 220 -14.38 -19.05 23.50
N SER A 221 -13.86 -17.96 24.06
CA SER A 221 -13.72 -17.73 25.49
C SER A 221 -14.32 -16.38 25.85
N LYS A 222 -14.50 -16.09 27.14
CA LYS A 222 -14.97 -14.78 27.64
C LYS A 222 -14.13 -13.60 27.16
N GLU A 223 -12.85 -13.83 26.88
CA GLU A 223 -11.93 -12.82 26.37
C GLU A 223 -11.99 -12.67 24.84
N THR A 224 -12.77 -13.50 24.15
CA THR A 224 -12.90 -13.41 22.69
C THR A 224 -13.72 -12.19 22.32
N HIS A 225 -13.06 -11.22 21.70
CA HIS A 225 -13.67 -9.99 21.20
C HIS A 225 -13.40 -9.85 19.69
N GLY A 226 -14.38 -9.33 18.95
CA GLY A 226 -14.22 -9.08 17.52
C GLY A 226 -15.54 -8.77 16.81
N GLY A 227 -15.49 -7.89 15.81
CA GLY A 227 -16.64 -7.54 14.98
C GLY A 227 -17.74 -6.73 15.69
N GLY A 228 -17.48 -6.20 16.89
CA GLY A 228 -18.47 -5.46 17.68
C GLY A 228 -19.64 -6.32 18.18
N GLN A 229 -19.51 -7.64 18.17
CA GLN A 229 -20.55 -8.58 18.58
C GLN A 229 -20.32 -9.07 20.01
N ASP A 230 -21.40 -9.43 20.69
CA ASP A 230 -21.34 -10.09 22.00
C ASP A 230 -21.11 -11.61 21.82
N TRP A 231 -19.94 -12.07 22.23
CA TRP A 231 -19.54 -13.49 22.14
C TRP A 231 -19.92 -14.29 23.38
N SER A 232 -20.46 -13.66 24.43
CA SER A 232 -20.69 -14.30 25.74
C SER A 232 -21.60 -15.52 25.64
N ARG A 233 -22.55 -15.53 24.70
CA ARG A 233 -23.46 -16.67 24.44
C ARG A 233 -22.78 -17.89 23.82
N LEU A 234 -21.57 -17.72 23.29
CA LEU A 234 -20.80 -18.76 22.62
C LEU A 234 -19.58 -19.17 23.46
N ASP A 235 -19.45 -18.69 24.70
CA ASP A 235 -18.34 -19.04 25.61
C ASP A 235 -18.22 -20.56 25.75
N GLY A 236 -17.00 -21.08 25.56
CA GLY A 236 -16.70 -22.51 25.57
C GLY A 236 -16.97 -23.25 24.26
N MET A 237 -17.65 -22.64 23.28
CA MET A 237 -17.88 -23.27 21.97
C MET A 237 -16.61 -23.31 21.10
N VAL A 238 -16.54 -24.30 20.21
CA VAL A 238 -15.54 -24.38 19.15
C VAL A 238 -16.24 -24.13 17.82
N LEU A 239 -15.90 -23.05 17.12
CA LEU A 239 -16.48 -22.73 15.83
C LEU A 239 -15.51 -23.06 14.70
N CYS A 240 -16.01 -23.63 13.61
CA CYS A 240 -15.26 -23.67 12.36
C CYS A 240 -15.07 -22.26 11.79
N ASN A 241 -14.10 -22.07 10.89
CA ASN A 241 -13.83 -20.76 10.29
C ASN A 241 -15.06 -20.10 9.66
N ALA A 242 -15.92 -20.88 9.01
CA ALA A 242 -17.14 -20.36 8.38
C ALA A 242 -18.14 -19.82 9.42
N CYS A 243 -18.38 -20.56 10.50
CA CYS A 243 -19.26 -20.15 11.60
C CYS A 243 -18.68 -18.95 12.36
N PHE A 244 -17.38 -18.96 12.66
CA PHE A 244 -16.70 -17.85 13.33
C PHE A 244 -16.84 -16.54 12.54
N VAL A 245 -16.52 -16.56 11.25
CA VAL A 245 -16.62 -15.37 10.39
C VAL A 245 -18.08 -14.92 10.25
N ARG A 246 -19.03 -15.85 10.15
CA ARG A 246 -20.46 -15.51 10.09
C ARG A 246 -20.89 -14.76 11.35
N PHE A 247 -20.62 -15.30 12.54
CA PHE A 247 -20.99 -14.65 13.78
C PHE A 247 -20.29 -13.31 13.93
N ARG A 248 -18.97 -13.25 13.70
CA ARG A 248 -18.20 -12.00 13.76
C ARG A 248 -18.79 -10.90 12.89
N ASN A 249 -19.26 -11.24 11.70
CA ASN A 249 -19.74 -10.25 10.75
C ASN A 249 -21.23 -9.91 10.93
N ARG A 250 -22.03 -10.80 11.53
CA ARG A 250 -23.51 -10.67 11.57
C ARG A 250 -24.12 -10.60 12.97
N GLY A 251 -23.36 -10.96 14.01
CA GLY A 251 -23.88 -11.16 15.36
C GLY A 251 -24.75 -12.40 15.53
N THR A 252 -24.87 -13.25 14.50
CA THR A 252 -25.70 -14.45 14.53
C THR A 252 -25.11 -15.58 13.70
N LEU A 253 -25.31 -16.82 14.14
CA LEU A 253 -24.93 -18.04 13.43
C LEU A 253 -26.04 -18.54 12.48
N GLU A 254 -27.28 -18.04 12.65
CA GLU A 254 -28.45 -18.48 11.91
C GLU A 254 -28.27 -18.24 10.39
N PRO A 255 -28.62 -19.23 9.54
CA PRO A 255 -28.62 -19.04 8.10
C PRO A 255 -29.74 -18.07 7.71
N GLN A 256 -29.41 -17.09 6.86
CA GLN A 256 -30.42 -16.23 6.24
C GLN A 256 -31.15 -17.06 5.18
N GLY A 257 -32.34 -17.57 5.51
CA GLY A 257 -33.20 -18.24 4.53
C GLY A 257 -34.05 -19.42 5.01
N GLY A 258 -34.03 -19.77 6.30
CA GLY A 258 -34.99 -20.73 6.83
C GLY A 258 -36.29 -20.03 7.24
N GLN A 259 -37.25 -19.90 6.33
CA GLN A 259 -38.65 -19.91 6.78
C GLN A 259 -38.92 -21.33 7.34
N PRO A 260 -39.64 -21.44 8.48
CA PRO A 260 -39.93 -22.73 9.12
C PRO A 260 -40.68 -23.69 8.20
#